data_AF-K7G096-F1
#
_entry.id   AF-K7G096-F1
#
_cell.length_a   1.000
_cell.length_b   1.000
_cell.length_c   1.000
_cell.angle_alpha   90.00
_cell.angle_beta   90.00
_cell.angle_gamma   90.00
#
_symmetry.space_group_name_H-M   'P 1'
#
loop_
_entity.id
_entity.type
_entity.pdbx_description
1 polymer ?
#
loop_
_entity_poly.entity_id
_entity_poly.type
_entity_poly.pdbx_seq_one_letter_code
_entity_poly.pdbx_strand_id
1 'polypeptide(L)'
;MFFDTDDNAFKWFDKSEMKFTNWIEEESNEELLNTCASMYTKSGQWRKISCEDLPLTGTLCKTAFAYEKKYLPDKTALTTTLVIIFTIVVTVSAALFWFLYKRNTSSGALCIIHHSTVETPYSDETVLVDEENEYSA
;
A
#
# COMPACT_ATOMS: atom_id res chain seq x y z
N MET A 1 -31.38 -24.10 -19.01
CA MET A 1 -31.56 -24.51 -20.42
C MET A 1 -32.82 -25.33 -20.47
N PHE A 2 -33.60 -25.19 -21.54
CA PHE A 2 -34.91 -25.84 -21.70
C PHE A 2 -35.03 -26.43 -23.09
N PHE A 3 -35.88 -27.44 -23.24
CA PHE A 3 -36.25 -28.00 -24.54
C PHE A 3 -37.37 -27.18 -25.16
N ASP A 4 -37.17 -26.73 -26.39
CA ASP A 4 -38.17 -26.04 -27.20
C ASP A 4 -38.84 -27.06 -28.13
N THR A 5 -40.14 -27.28 -27.94
CA THR A 5 -40.92 -28.27 -28.69
C THR A 5 -41.21 -27.84 -30.12
N ASP A 6 -41.27 -26.52 -30.38
CA ASP A 6 -41.58 -26.00 -31.71
C ASP A 6 -40.38 -26.17 -32.64
N ASP A 7 -39.18 -25.90 -32.11
CA ASP A 7 -37.91 -26.06 -32.83
C ASP A 7 -37.29 -27.46 -32.66
N ASN A 8 -37.90 -28.32 -31.84
CA ASN A 8 -37.39 -29.64 -31.47
C ASN A 8 -35.91 -29.61 -31.03
N ALA A 9 -35.54 -28.59 -30.25
CA ALA A 9 -34.15 -28.29 -29.92
C ALA A 9 -34.00 -27.69 -28.52
N PHE A 10 -32.85 -27.90 -27.90
CA PHE A 10 -32.55 -27.23 -26.63
C PHE A 10 -32.04 -25.79 -26.83
N LYS A 11 -32.50 -24.89 -25.97
CA LYS A 11 -32.13 -23.47 -25.97
C LYS A 11 -31.63 -22.98 -24.62
N TRP A 12 -30.72 -22.00 -24.66
CA TRP A 12 -30.27 -21.27 -23.48
C TRP A 12 -31.35 -20.29 -23.00
N PHE A 13 -31.46 -20.12 -21.67
CA PHE A 13 -32.40 -19.15 -21.08
C PHE A 13 -32.05 -17.70 -21.40
N ASP A 14 -30.77 -17.39 -21.62
CA ASP A 14 -30.31 -16.06 -22.02
C ASP A 14 -30.49 -15.78 -23.53
N LYS A 15 -31.12 -16.71 -24.26
CA LYS A 15 -31.35 -16.65 -25.71
C LYS A 15 -30.07 -16.59 -26.54
N SER A 16 -28.92 -16.91 -25.94
CA SER A 16 -27.67 -17.03 -26.69
C SER A 16 -27.73 -18.23 -27.64
N GLU A 17 -26.97 -18.13 -28.72
CA GLU A 17 -26.91 -19.16 -29.75
C GLU A 17 -26.23 -20.44 -29.21
N MET A 18 -26.83 -21.60 -29.52
CA MET A 18 -26.34 -22.91 -29.10
C MET A 18 -25.16 -23.37 -29.99
N LYS A 19 -23.93 -22.98 -29.64
CA LYS A 19 -22.72 -23.31 -30.43
C LYS A 19 -21.98 -24.57 -29.98
N PHE A 20 -22.29 -25.07 -28.79
CA PHE A 20 -21.58 -26.18 -28.16
C PHE A 20 -22.56 -27.03 -27.35
N THR A 21 -22.39 -28.35 -27.40
CA THR A 21 -23.15 -29.32 -26.62
C THR A 21 -22.23 -30.36 -26.03
N ASN A 22 -22.50 -30.79 -24.80
CA ASN A 22 -21.75 -31.85 -24.12
C ASN A 22 -22.69 -32.89 -23.49
N TRP A 23 -23.62 -33.41 -24.28
CA TRP A 23 -24.60 -34.39 -23.80
C TRP A 23 -23.94 -35.72 -23.45
N ILE A 24 -24.48 -36.39 -22.43
CA ILE A 24 -24.20 -37.81 -22.20
C ILE A 24 -24.93 -38.60 -23.29
N GLU A 25 -24.26 -39.63 -23.81
CA GLU A 25 -24.90 -40.60 -24.68
C GLU A 25 -25.86 -41.45 -23.83
N GLU A 26 -27.14 -41.08 -23.86
CA GLU A 26 -28.22 -41.76 -23.15
C GLU A 26 -29.18 -42.36 -24.18
N GLU A 27 -29.50 -43.64 -24.05
CA GLU A 27 -30.59 -44.30 -24.80
C GLU A 27 -31.94 -43.90 -24.19
N SER A 28 -32.40 -42.65 -24.37
CA SER A 28 -33.73 -42.27 -23.89
C SER A 28 -34.69 -41.92 -25.03
N ASN A 29 -35.72 -42.77 -25.17
CA ASN A 29 -36.97 -42.51 -25.91
C ASN A 29 -37.96 -41.73 -25.03
N GLU A 30 -37.47 -40.76 -24.25
CA GLU A 30 -38.31 -40.03 -23.30
C GLU A 30 -39.04 -38.87 -24.00
N GLU A 31 -40.30 -38.66 -23.63
CA GLU A 31 -41.05 -37.48 -24.04
C GLU A 31 -40.33 -36.22 -23.55
N LEU A 32 -39.85 -35.39 -24.48
CA LEU A 32 -39.05 -34.20 -24.17
C LEU A 32 -39.90 -33.02 -23.67
N LEU A 33 -41.17 -33.27 -23.32
CA LEU A 33 -42.06 -32.26 -22.75
C LEU A 33 -41.53 -31.84 -21.38
N ASN A 34 -41.49 -30.54 -21.12
CA ASN A 34 -40.99 -29.96 -19.86
C ASN A 34 -39.59 -30.48 -19.47
N THR A 35 -38.71 -30.71 -20.45
CA THR A 35 -37.35 -31.19 -20.22
C THR A 35 -36.36 -30.04 -20.05
N CYS A 36 -35.57 -30.14 -18.99
CA CYS A 36 -34.45 -29.26 -18.65
C CYS A 36 -33.12 -30.02 -18.75
N ALA A 37 -32.01 -29.28 -18.68
CA ALA A 37 -30.67 -29.85 -18.66
C ALA A 37 -30.01 -29.66 -17.29
N SER A 38 -29.37 -30.72 -16.79
CA SER A 38 -28.50 -30.69 -15.60
C SER A 38 -27.08 -31.10 -15.98
N MET A 39 -26.08 -30.55 -15.29
CA MET A 39 -24.67 -30.79 -15.58
C MET A 39 -23.99 -31.50 -14.41
N TYR A 40 -23.21 -32.54 -14.70
CA TYR A 40 -22.29 -33.11 -13.73
C TYR A 40 -21.07 -32.20 -13.56
N THR A 41 -20.85 -31.70 -12.35
CA THR A 41 -19.77 -30.74 -12.06
C THR A 41 -18.37 -31.30 -12.30
N LYS A 42 -18.18 -32.62 -12.21
CA LYS A 42 -16.87 -33.28 -12.41
C LYS A 42 -16.49 -33.46 -13.88
N SER A 43 -17.41 -33.94 -14.72
CA SER A 43 -17.14 -34.19 -16.14
C SER A 43 -17.56 -33.03 -17.05
N GLY A 44 -18.41 -32.13 -16.56
CA GLY A 44 -19.03 -31.07 -17.36
C GLY A 44 -20.06 -31.58 -18.37
N GLN A 45 -20.37 -32.87 -18.38
CA GLN A 45 -21.37 -33.46 -19.27
C GLN A 45 -22.79 -33.18 -18.79
N TRP A 46 -23.72 -33.10 -19.73
CA TRP A 46 -25.10 -32.71 -19.51
C TRP A 46 -26.02 -33.90 -19.67
N ARG A 47 -27.01 -33.98 -18.80
CA ARG A 47 -28.10 -34.95 -18.87
C ARG A 47 -29.44 -34.25 -19.00
N LYS A 48 -30.40 -34.94 -19.62
CA LYS A 48 -31.80 -34.50 -19.69
C LYS A 48 -32.50 -34.89 -18.38
N ILE A 49 -33.33 -33.99 -17.86
CA ILE A 49 -34.16 -34.24 -16.67
C ILE A 49 -35.50 -33.50 -16.81
N SER A 50 -36.54 -33.94 -16.10
CA SER A 50 -37.74 -33.13 -15.94
C SER A 50 -37.38 -31.82 -15.24
N CYS A 51 -37.96 -30.70 -15.72
CA CYS A 51 -37.80 -29.41 -15.06
C CYS A 51 -38.39 -29.40 -13.63
N GLU A 52 -39.34 -30.28 -13.32
CA GLU A 52 -39.91 -30.42 -11.97
C GLU A 52 -38.94 -31.12 -11.00
N ASP A 53 -38.07 -31.98 -11.53
CA ASP A 53 -37.06 -32.73 -10.77
C ASP A 53 -35.74 -31.95 -10.62
N LEU A 54 -35.72 -30.68 -11.03
CA LEU A 54 -34.53 -29.84 -10.88
C LEU A 54 -34.17 -29.68 -9.40
N PRO A 55 -32.96 -30.08 -8.97
CA PRO A 55 -32.56 -29.93 -7.58
C PRO A 55 -32.45 -28.44 -7.22
N LEU A 56 -33.19 -28.02 -6.19
CA LEU A 56 -33.18 -26.65 -5.66
C LEU A 56 -31.82 -26.21 -5.10
N THR A 57 -30.89 -27.15 -4.90
CA THR A 57 -29.63 -26.94 -4.17
C THR A 57 -28.44 -26.49 -5.03
N GLY A 58 -28.60 -26.34 -6.35
CA GLY A 58 -27.48 -25.89 -7.19
C GLY A 58 -27.86 -25.53 -8.61
N THR A 59 -28.12 -24.24 -8.86
CA THR A 59 -28.25 -23.67 -10.22
C THR A 59 -27.03 -22.81 -10.55
N LEU A 60 -26.49 -22.96 -11.76
CA LEU A 60 -25.39 -22.15 -12.26
C LEU A 60 -25.93 -20.87 -12.92
N CYS A 61 -25.53 -19.71 -12.39
CA CYS A 61 -25.87 -18.41 -12.96
C CYS A 61 -24.69 -17.81 -13.72
N LYS A 62 -24.95 -17.28 -14.92
CA LYS A 62 -23.99 -16.50 -15.71
C LYS A 62 -24.48 -15.06 -15.78
N THR A 63 -23.59 -14.09 -15.56
CA THR A 63 -23.88 -12.67 -15.72
C THR A 63 -22.81 -12.01 -16.58
N ALA A 64 -23.20 -11.02 -17.36
CA ALA A 64 -22.28 -10.18 -18.11
C ALA A 64 -21.76 -9.09 -17.15
N PHE A 65 -20.62 -9.32 -16.53
CA PHE A 65 -19.92 -8.23 -15.86
C PHE A 65 -19.33 -7.32 -16.94
N ALA A 66 -19.90 -6.13 -17.11
CA ALA A 66 -19.12 -5.02 -17.64
C ALA A 66 -18.00 -4.76 -16.62
N TYR A 67 -16.76 -5.12 -16.97
CA TYR A 67 -15.60 -4.81 -16.15
C TYR A 67 -15.40 -3.30 -16.15
N GLU A 68 -16.18 -2.59 -15.32
CA GLU A 68 -15.94 -1.19 -15.00
C GLU A 68 -14.61 -1.14 -14.25
N LYS A 69 -13.56 -0.65 -14.92
CA LYS A 69 -12.22 -0.34 -14.38
C LYS A 69 -12.26 0.75 -13.28
N LYS A 70 -13.30 0.82 -12.44
CA LYS A 70 -13.49 1.90 -11.47
C LYS A 70 -12.72 1.71 -10.17
N TYR A 71 -12.28 0.49 -9.85
CA TYR A 71 -11.64 0.18 -8.57
C TYR A 71 -10.11 0.35 -8.54
N LEU A 72 -9.44 0.43 -9.70
CA LEU A 72 -7.97 0.44 -9.77
C LEU A 72 -7.29 1.81 -10.07
N PRO A 73 -7.88 2.77 -10.81
CA PRO A 73 -7.16 4.00 -11.13
C PRO A 73 -7.20 5.04 -10.00
N ASP A 74 -8.32 5.18 -9.29
CA ASP A 74 -8.54 6.33 -8.39
C ASP A 74 -7.86 6.16 -7.02
N LYS A 75 -7.95 4.96 -6.44
CA LYS A 75 -7.28 4.66 -5.16
C LYS A 75 -5.76 4.64 -5.27
N THR A 76 -5.23 4.18 -6.41
CA THR A 76 -3.78 4.13 -6.67
C THR A 76 -3.21 5.53 -6.90
N ALA A 77 -3.96 6.42 -7.56
CA ALA A 77 -3.57 7.83 -7.69
C ALA A 77 -3.56 8.53 -6.32
N LEU A 78 -4.59 8.34 -5.50
CA LEU A 78 -4.67 8.95 -4.18
C LEU A 78 -3.54 8.48 -3.24
N THR A 79 -3.27 7.17 -3.19
CA THR A 79 -2.19 6.64 -2.34
C THR A 79 -0.82 7.10 -2.78
N THR A 80 -0.53 7.13 -4.09
CA THR A 80 0.75 7.64 -4.60
C THR A 80 0.95 9.12 -4.30
N THR A 81 -0.08 9.96 -4.47
CA THR A 81 -0.01 11.38 -4.12
C THR A 81 0.27 11.60 -2.63
N LEU A 82 -0.41 10.87 -1.73
CA LEU A 82 -0.19 11.00 -0.28
C LEU A 82 1.24 10.63 0.12
N VAL A 83 1.80 9.57 -0.45
CA VAL A 83 3.17 9.14 -0.18
C VAL A 83 4.19 10.20 -0.62
N ILE A 84 4.00 10.80 -1.79
CA ILE A 84 4.89 11.85 -2.32
C ILE A 84 4.86 13.10 -1.44
N ILE A 85 3.67 13.53 -0.99
CA ILE A 85 3.55 14.71 -0.13
C ILE A 85 4.27 14.47 1.21
N PHE A 86 4.09 13.29 1.80
CA PHE A 86 4.70 12.96 3.08
C PHE A 86 6.24 12.94 3.00
N THR A 87 6.81 12.38 1.94
CA THR A 87 8.27 12.34 1.78
C THR A 87 8.88 13.74 1.61
N ILE A 88 8.21 14.63 0.88
CA ILE A 88 8.65 16.03 0.72
C ILE A 88 8.63 16.75 2.09
N VAL A 89 7.57 16.59 2.87
CA VAL A 89 7.47 17.24 4.20
C VAL A 89 8.59 16.77 5.13
N VAL A 90 8.85 15.46 5.18
CA VAL A 90 9.89 14.89 6.04
C VAL A 90 11.27 15.39 5.63
N THR A 91 11.58 15.40 4.33
CA THR A 91 12.89 15.88 3.84
C THR A 91 13.12 17.37 4.11
N VAL A 92 12.11 18.21 3.90
CA VAL A 92 12.18 19.65 4.21
C VAL A 92 12.35 19.88 5.71
N SER A 93 11.59 19.19 6.54
CA SER A 93 11.72 19.31 8.00
C SER A 93 13.13 18.95 8.47
N ALA A 94 13.68 17.83 8.00
CA ALA A 94 15.03 17.37 8.37
C ALA A 94 16.10 18.39 7.94
N ALA A 95 15.98 18.95 6.73
CA ALA A 95 16.89 19.98 6.24
C ALA A 95 16.82 21.27 7.08
N LEU A 96 15.62 21.70 7.48
CA LEU A 96 15.43 22.86 8.35
C LEU A 96 16.00 22.62 9.74
N PHE A 97 15.72 21.47 10.36
CA PHE A 97 16.30 21.11 11.66
C PHE A 97 17.83 21.09 11.59
N TRP A 98 18.41 20.50 10.54
CA TRP A 98 19.85 20.49 10.33
C TRP A 98 20.43 21.91 10.19
N PHE A 99 19.77 22.77 9.42
CA PHE A 99 20.20 24.15 9.21
C PHE A 99 20.14 24.97 10.50
N LEU A 100 19.04 24.86 11.25
CA LEU A 100 18.88 25.54 12.54
C LEU A 100 19.88 25.04 13.57
N TYR A 101 20.11 23.73 13.63
CA TYR A 101 21.11 23.13 14.51
C TYR A 101 22.52 23.64 14.17
N LYS A 102 22.88 23.66 12.88
CA LYS A 102 24.18 24.20 12.43
C LYS A 102 24.33 25.69 12.74
N ARG A 103 23.27 26.49 12.57
CA ARG A 103 23.28 27.93 12.88
C ARG A 103 23.42 28.19 14.38
N ASN A 104 22.77 27.39 15.22
CA ASN A 104 22.93 27.46 16.67
C ASN A 104 24.37 27.09 17.08
N THR A 105 24.93 26.03 16.49
CA THR A 105 26.33 25.65 16.69
C THR A 105 27.31 26.71 16.19
N SER A 106 27.07 27.38 15.06
CA SER A 106 27.95 28.45 14.58
C SER A 106 27.81 29.75 15.38
N SER A 107 26.65 29.99 15.99
CA SER A 107 26.42 31.14 16.88
C SER A 107 26.92 30.90 18.31
N GLY A 108 27.27 29.65 18.65
CA GLY A 108 27.89 29.25 19.91
C GLY A 108 29.40 29.51 20.00
N ALA A 109 30.04 30.04 18.95
CA ALA A 109 31.42 30.52 18.99
C ALA A 109 31.47 32.04 19.27
N LEU A 110 30.84 32.49 20.35
CA LEU A 110 31.12 33.82 20.89
C LEU A 110 32.41 33.71 21.71
N CYS A 111 33.49 34.31 21.21
CA CYS A 111 34.76 34.41 21.91
C CYS A 111 34.57 35.05 23.29
N ILE A 112 34.67 34.25 24.36
CA ILE A 112 34.97 34.77 25.69
C ILE A 112 36.49 34.94 25.74
N ILE A 113 36.97 36.17 25.56
CA ILE A 113 38.31 36.55 25.95
C ILE A 113 38.34 36.49 27.48
N HIS A 114 38.81 35.38 28.05
CA HIS A 114 39.24 35.37 29.45
C HIS A 114 40.53 36.17 29.53
N HIS A 115 40.39 37.43 29.95
CA HIS A 115 41.50 38.26 30.39
C HIS A 115 42.03 37.65 31.70
N SER A 116 43.13 36.89 31.64
CA SER A 116 43.83 36.42 32.84
C SER A 116 44.56 37.60 33.48
N THR A 117 43.91 38.29 34.42
CA THR A 117 44.61 39.02 35.48
C THR A 117 44.99 38.01 36.56
N VAL A 118 46.19 37.47 36.46
CA VAL A 118 46.90 36.88 37.60
C VAL A 118 47.89 37.95 38.07
N GLU A 119 47.47 38.75 39.05
CA GLU A 119 48.40 39.55 39.84
C GLU A 119 48.55 38.87 41.21
N THR A 120 49.73 38.32 41.46
CA THR A 120 50.21 37.93 42.79
C THR A 120 51.44 38.76 43.14
N PRO A 121 51.66 39.11 44.42
CA PRO A 121 52.47 40.25 44.83
C PRO A 121 53.99 39.97 44.74
N TYR A 122 54.71 40.97 44.25
CA TYR A 122 56.14 41.01 43.93
C TYR A 122 57.08 40.91 45.16
N SER A 123 58.16 40.12 45.05
CA SER A 123 59.41 40.34 45.79
C SER A 123 60.59 39.90 44.92
N ASP A 124 61.39 40.88 44.53
CA ASP A 124 62.62 40.78 43.76
C ASP A 124 63.76 40.14 44.57
N GLU A 125 64.72 39.50 43.90
CA GLU A 125 66.01 39.15 44.50
C GLU A 125 67.13 39.83 43.70
N THR A 126 67.61 40.97 44.18
CA THR A 126 68.79 41.68 43.65
C THR A 126 69.69 42.19 44.79
N VAL A 127 70.66 41.38 45.17
CA VAL A 127 72.12 41.65 45.09
C VAL A 127 72.62 43.12 45.16
N LEU A 128 73.43 43.38 46.21
CA LEU A 128 74.57 44.33 46.40
C LEU A 128 74.27 45.83 46.68
N VAL A 129 74.54 46.30 47.90
CA VAL A 129 75.76 46.98 48.45
C VAL A 129 75.90 48.43 47.99
N ASP A 130 75.89 49.35 48.97
CA ASP A 130 76.72 50.57 49.12
C ASP A 130 76.17 51.30 50.37
N GLU A 131 76.86 51.29 51.53
CA GLU A 131 77.94 52.21 51.94
C GLU A 131 77.49 53.68 52.00
N GLU A 132 77.20 54.19 53.21
CA GLU A 132 77.49 55.57 53.66
C GLU A 132 77.06 55.82 55.14
N ASN A 133 78.06 55.78 56.02
CA ASN A 133 78.41 56.70 57.12
C ASN A 133 77.38 57.34 58.09
N GLU A 134 77.75 57.23 59.39
CA GLU A 134 77.81 58.30 60.42
C GLU A 134 76.57 58.75 61.25
N TYR A 135 76.51 58.30 62.52
CA TYR A 135 76.71 59.08 63.78
C TYR A 135 75.89 58.56 64.98
N SER A 136 76.64 58.03 65.95
CA SER A 136 76.62 58.21 67.42
C SER A 136 75.32 58.47 68.21
N ALA A 137 75.05 57.59 69.18
CA ALA A 137 75.10 57.88 70.63
C ALA A 137 75.21 56.57 71.43
#